data_AF-A0AAD2HTT8-F1
#
_entry.id   AF-A0AAD2HTT8-F1
#
_cell.length_a   1.000
_cell.length_b   1.000
_cell.length_c   1.000
_cell.angle_alpha   90.00
_cell.angle_beta   90.00
_cell.angle_gamma   90.00
#
_symmetry.space_group_name_H-M   'P 1'
#
loop_
_entity.id
_entity.type
_entity.pdbx_description
1 polymer ?
#
loop_
_entity_poly.entity_id
_entity_poly.type
_entity_poly.pdbx_seq_one_letter_code
_entity_poly.pdbx_strand_id
1 'polypeptide(L)'
;MAHHNNNMTDAHLRRGHPVTFGLIILISLIELILSAFVVNRFNKHRNEVNSSEKHRTRYTLFASIWTFLLSTLLLWHFQRSQSRGMPSNDPAVAPAGGAGYGGKEVGAGPGTGRRGGNGGILSSLFAHLAFLAITWCIWFAAAVVLTHMLGGGVNCGLPNPFAYCRVIVAMEALAWILLVLLTFAMLVVMVRACTSGIRRAGHGLHGTGSGAAAGDPALAPAAPPAASRV
;
A
#
# COMPACT_ATOMS: atom_id res chain seq x y z
N MET A 1 -22.55 11.87 -19.93
CA MET A 1 -22.97 10.58 -19.33
C MET A 1 -21.82 9.71 -18.78
N ALA A 2 -20.54 10.14 -18.82
CA ALA A 2 -19.42 9.33 -18.31
C ALA A 2 -19.18 9.38 -16.78
N HIS A 3 -19.95 10.20 -16.03
CA HIS A 3 -19.67 10.46 -14.62
C HIS A 3 -20.29 9.44 -13.65
N HIS A 4 -21.28 8.65 -14.08
CA HIS A 4 -21.98 7.70 -13.19
C HIS A 4 -21.19 6.39 -13.00
N ASN A 5 -20.39 5.97 -13.99
CA ASN A 5 -19.75 4.65 -13.98
C ASN A 5 -18.54 4.57 -13.04
N ASN A 6 -17.90 5.70 -12.74
CA ASN A 6 -16.68 5.74 -11.92
C ASN A 6 -16.94 5.52 -10.42
N ASN A 7 -18.16 5.80 -9.94
CA ASN A 7 -18.49 5.67 -8.53
C ASN A 7 -18.64 4.20 -8.09
N MET A 8 -19.07 3.31 -9.00
CA MET A 8 -19.28 1.90 -8.69
C MET A 8 -17.95 1.14 -8.57
N THR A 9 -16.97 1.44 -9.43
CA THR A 9 -15.65 0.77 -9.43
C THR A 9 -14.83 1.09 -8.17
N ASP A 10 -14.91 2.33 -7.68
CA ASP A 10 -14.14 2.78 -6.52
C ASP A 10 -14.59 2.12 -5.20
N ALA A 11 -15.88 1.80 -5.08
CA ALA A 11 -16.43 1.09 -3.93
C ALA A 11 -15.94 -0.37 -3.87
N HIS A 12 -15.95 -1.07 -5.02
CA HIS A 12 -15.44 -2.44 -5.11
C HIS A 12 -13.94 -2.51 -4.83
N LEU A 13 -13.17 -1.56 -5.38
CA LEU A 13 -11.74 -1.44 -5.19
C LEU A 13 -11.35 -1.24 -3.72
N ARG A 14 -12.11 -0.43 -2.95
CA ARG A 14 -11.84 -0.20 -1.52
C ARG A 14 -12.11 -1.43 -0.63
N ARG A 15 -13.08 -2.27 -0.99
CA ARG A 15 -13.41 -3.50 -0.22
C ARG A 15 -12.50 -4.67 -0.55
N GLY A 16 -12.00 -4.77 -1.79
CA GLY A 16 -11.13 -5.89 -2.20
C GLY A 16 -9.78 -5.91 -1.49
N HIS A 17 -9.22 -4.73 -1.16
CA HIS A 17 -7.89 -4.63 -0.56
C HIS A 17 -7.75 -5.40 0.77
N PRO A 18 -8.55 -5.12 1.83
CA PRO A 18 -8.42 -5.87 3.09
C PRO A 18 -8.67 -7.37 2.94
N VAL A 19 -9.51 -7.79 1.99
CA VAL A 19 -9.76 -9.21 1.71
C VAL A 19 -8.51 -9.89 1.17
N THR A 20 -7.82 -9.28 0.19
CA THR A 20 -6.57 -9.86 -0.36
C THR A 20 -5.48 -9.94 0.71
N PHE A 21 -5.30 -8.91 1.54
CA PHE A 21 -4.32 -8.95 2.64
C PHE A 21 -4.67 -10.00 3.70
N GLY A 22 -5.95 -10.18 4.01
CA GLY A 22 -6.40 -11.25 4.92
C GLY A 22 -6.10 -12.65 4.39
N LEU A 23 -6.32 -12.89 3.10
CA LEU A 23 -5.98 -14.17 2.46
C LEU A 23 -4.48 -14.46 2.47
N ILE A 24 -3.64 -13.44 2.20
CA ILE A 24 -2.18 -13.58 2.26
C ILE A 24 -1.75 -13.96 3.68
N ILE A 25 -2.28 -13.28 4.71
CA ILE A 25 -1.96 -13.57 6.12
C ILE A 25 -2.35 -15.00 6.50
N LEU A 26 -3.55 -15.44 6.11
CA LEU A 26 -4.04 -16.77 6.43
C LEU A 26 -3.14 -17.86 5.82
N ILE A 27 -2.80 -17.72 4.54
CA ILE A 27 -1.96 -18.71 3.86
C ILE A 27 -0.53 -18.69 4.41
N SER A 28 0.04 -17.50 4.67
CA SER A 28 1.34 -17.38 5.32
C SER A 28 1.37 -17.99 6.72
N LEU A 29 0.27 -17.94 7.48
CA LEU A 29 0.18 -18.58 8.78
C LEU A 29 0.16 -20.11 8.67
N ILE A 30 -0.56 -20.66 7.68
CA ILE A 30 -0.57 -22.11 7.41
C ILE A 30 0.85 -22.58 7.04
N GLU A 31 1.53 -21.87 6.14
CA GLU A 31 2.93 -22.14 5.78
C GLU A 31 3.90 -22.03 6.95
N LEU A 32 3.69 -21.05 7.84
CA LEU A 32 4.47 -20.89 9.05
C LEU A 32 4.35 -22.13 9.97
N ILE A 33 3.14 -22.65 10.14
CA ILE A 33 2.89 -23.84 10.97
C ILE A 33 3.50 -25.09 10.33
N LEU A 34 3.33 -25.29 9.01
CA LEU A 34 3.88 -26.43 8.29
C LEU A 34 5.41 -26.43 8.31
N SER A 35 6.04 -25.30 8.01
CA SER A 35 7.50 -25.16 8.06
C SER A 35 8.06 -25.37 9.47
N ALA A 36 7.41 -24.83 10.50
CA ALA A 36 7.80 -25.05 11.90
C ALA A 36 7.68 -26.54 12.30
N PHE A 37 6.61 -27.22 11.88
CA PHE A 37 6.41 -28.64 12.12
C PHE A 37 7.54 -29.48 11.51
N VAL A 38 7.88 -29.23 10.24
CA VAL A 38 8.94 -29.95 9.53
C VAL A 38 10.30 -29.70 10.18
N VAL A 39 10.62 -28.45 10.54
CA VAL A 39 11.87 -28.10 11.24
C VAL A 39 11.98 -28.81 12.59
N ASN A 40 10.90 -28.82 13.39
CA ASN A 40 10.88 -29.52 14.67
C ASN A 40 11.15 -31.02 14.50
N ARG A 41 10.56 -31.61 13.46
CA ARG A 41 10.69 -33.04 13.17
C ARG A 41 12.10 -33.42 12.73
N PHE A 42 12.74 -32.60 11.90
CA PHE A 42 14.15 -32.75 11.53
C PHE A 42 15.09 -32.66 12.74
N ASN A 43 14.84 -31.72 13.66
CA ASN A 43 15.64 -31.60 14.88
C ASN A 43 15.52 -32.83 15.79
N LYS A 44 14.34 -33.47 15.87
CA LYS A 44 14.11 -34.60 16.78
C LYS A 44 14.70 -35.93 16.31
N HIS A 45 14.64 -36.24 15.01
CA HIS A 45 14.97 -37.59 14.53
C HIS A 45 16.40 -37.75 14.02
N ARG A 46 17.18 -36.67 13.88
CA ARG A 46 18.53 -36.67 13.25
C ARG A 46 18.59 -37.42 11.90
N ASN A 47 17.46 -37.58 11.22
CA ASN A 47 17.37 -38.15 9.88
C ASN A 47 17.77 -37.07 8.85
N GLU A 48 18.94 -36.47 9.03
CA GLU A 48 19.49 -35.48 8.10
C GLU A 48 20.08 -36.22 6.90
N VAL A 49 19.22 -36.57 5.93
CA VAL A 49 19.67 -37.27 4.71
C VAL A 49 20.57 -36.34 3.89
N ASN A 50 20.28 -35.02 3.89
CA ASN A 50 21.10 -33.98 3.25
C ASN A 50 20.97 -32.63 3.98
N SER A 51 22.09 -31.94 4.19
CA SER A 51 22.12 -30.57 4.76
C SER A 51 21.31 -29.56 3.93
N SER A 52 21.17 -29.82 2.63
CA SER A 52 20.38 -28.98 1.70
C SER A 52 18.90 -28.87 2.13
N GLU A 53 18.28 -29.94 2.63
CA GLU A 53 16.86 -29.94 3.05
C GLU A 53 16.57 -28.98 4.19
N LYS A 54 17.50 -28.92 5.14
CA LYS A 54 17.45 -28.05 6.30
C LYS A 54 17.52 -26.58 5.91
N HIS A 55 18.42 -26.22 5.00
CA HIS A 55 18.58 -24.83 4.57
C HIS A 55 17.34 -24.30 3.83
N ARG A 56 16.73 -25.13 2.99
CA ARG A 56 15.55 -24.73 2.21
C ARG A 56 14.31 -24.58 3.10
N THR A 57 14.08 -25.51 4.03
CA THR A 57 12.95 -25.40 4.97
C THR A 57 13.08 -24.17 5.89
N ARG A 58 14.30 -23.87 6.35
CA ARG A 58 14.59 -22.66 7.14
C ARG A 58 14.35 -21.38 6.35
N TYR A 59 14.64 -21.39 5.05
CA TYR A 59 14.35 -20.26 4.16
C TYR A 59 12.83 -20.01 4.05
N THR A 60 12.02 -21.06 3.87
CA THR A 60 10.55 -20.93 3.83
C THR A 60 9.97 -20.44 5.16
N LEU A 61 10.55 -20.88 6.29
CA LEU A 61 10.17 -20.38 7.61
C LEU A 61 10.47 -18.87 7.75
N PHE A 62 11.65 -18.43 7.33
CA PHE A 62 12.00 -17.01 7.28
C PHE A 62 11.03 -16.22 6.38
N ALA A 63 10.75 -16.72 5.18
CA ALA A 63 9.81 -16.10 4.25
C ALA A 63 8.41 -15.94 4.87
N SER A 64 7.92 -16.98 5.55
CA SER A 64 6.60 -16.97 6.20
C SER A 64 6.52 -15.96 7.33
N ILE A 65 7.52 -15.92 8.22
CA ILE A 65 7.62 -14.93 9.30
C ILE A 65 7.66 -13.51 8.73
N TRP A 66 8.47 -13.29 7.70
CA TRP A 66 8.57 -12.01 7.01
C TRP A 66 7.22 -11.54 6.48
N THR A 67 6.49 -12.40 5.75
CA THR A 67 5.14 -12.05 5.25
C THR A 67 4.13 -11.78 6.35
N PHE A 68 4.14 -12.58 7.42
CA PHE A 68 3.19 -12.43 8.52
C PHE A 68 3.39 -11.09 9.24
N LEU A 69 4.63 -10.78 9.61
CA LEU A 69 4.98 -9.52 10.28
C LEU A 69 4.66 -8.31 9.40
N LEU A 70 5.07 -8.37 8.13
CA LEU A 70 4.86 -7.27 7.20
C LEU A 70 3.37 -7.04 6.93
N SER A 71 2.61 -8.10 6.69
CA SER A 71 1.17 -7.98 6.40
C SER A 71 0.39 -7.47 7.61
N THR A 72 0.77 -7.90 8.81
CA THR A 72 0.19 -7.37 10.06
C THR A 72 0.50 -5.87 10.23
N LEU A 73 1.75 -5.46 9.96
CA LEU A 73 2.16 -4.06 10.04
C LEU A 73 1.45 -3.18 9.01
N LEU A 74 1.27 -3.69 7.77
CA LEU A 74 0.54 -3.01 6.70
C LEU A 74 -0.95 -2.82 7.04
N LEU A 75 -1.62 -3.86 7.56
CA LEU A 75 -3.01 -3.75 8.02
C LEU A 75 -3.14 -2.77 9.18
N TRP A 76 -2.24 -2.82 10.14
CA TRP A 76 -2.23 -1.91 11.29
C TRP A 76 -2.06 -0.45 10.85
N HIS A 77 -1.12 -0.18 9.93
CA HIS A 77 -0.92 1.16 9.39
C HIS A 77 -2.16 1.65 8.64
N PHE A 78 -2.80 0.78 7.86
CA PHE A 78 -4.03 1.11 7.13
C PHE A 78 -5.20 1.43 8.07
N GLN A 79 -5.41 0.63 9.11
CA GLN A 79 -6.45 0.87 10.13
C GLN A 79 -6.23 2.21 10.84
N ARG A 80 -4.98 2.50 11.24
CA ARG A 80 -4.64 3.77 11.88
C ARG A 80 -4.89 4.97 10.97
N SER A 81 -4.75 4.81 9.66
CA SER A 81 -5.07 5.87 8.70
C SER A 81 -6.58 6.14 8.60
N GLN A 82 -7.42 5.12 8.79
CA GLN A 82 -8.89 5.27 8.73
C GLN A 82 -9.43 5.98 9.98
N SER A 83 -8.86 5.69 11.16
CA SER A 83 -9.30 6.28 12.43
C SER A 83 -9.09 7.80 12.53
N ARG A 84 -8.32 8.42 11.63
CA ARG A 84 -8.08 9.88 11.63
C ARG A 84 -9.13 10.70 10.88
N GLY A 85 -10.09 10.05 10.23
CA GLY A 85 -11.04 10.70 9.32
C GLY A 85 -12.45 10.95 9.89
N MET A 86 -12.72 10.61 11.15
CA MET A 86 -14.05 10.83 11.72
C MET A 86 -14.10 12.20 12.42
N PRO A 87 -14.72 13.23 11.83
CA PRO A 87 -15.12 14.40 12.61
C PRO A 87 -16.06 13.92 13.70
N SER A 88 -15.81 14.33 14.94
CA SER A 88 -16.76 14.14 16.03
C SER A 88 -18.06 14.80 15.60
N ASN A 89 -19.10 14.00 15.39
CA ASN A 89 -20.45 14.51 15.53
C ASN A 89 -20.60 14.76 17.03
N ASP A 90 -20.16 15.93 17.48
CA ASP A 90 -20.53 16.50 18.76
C ASP A 90 -21.87 17.21 18.55
N PRO A 91 -23.02 16.58 18.86
CA PRO A 91 -24.30 17.28 18.91
C PRO A 91 -24.38 18.09 20.22
N ALA A 92 -23.51 19.07 20.41
CA ALA A 92 -23.61 19.94 21.58
C ALA A 92 -22.83 21.26 21.37
N VAL A 93 -23.37 22.15 20.53
CA VAL A 93 -23.71 23.54 20.89
C VAL A 93 -24.56 24.07 19.74
N ALA A 94 -25.87 24.08 19.94
CA ALA A 94 -26.73 24.98 19.19
C ALA A 94 -26.40 26.42 19.63
N PRO A 95 -26.02 27.34 18.74
CA PRO A 95 -25.92 28.75 19.09
C PRO A 95 -27.35 29.31 19.22
N ALA A 96 -27.83 29.39 20.46
CA ALA A 96 -28.97 30.22 20.78
C ALA A 96 -28.55 31.70 20.66
N GLY A 97 -29.05 32.37 19.62
CA GLY A 97 -29.34 33.80 19.58
C GLY A 97 -28.25 34.80 19.97
N GLY A 98 -27.73 35.54 19.00
CA GLY A 98 -26.94 36.74 19.29
C GLY A 98 -26.53 37.50 18.04
N ALA A 99 -27.31 38.52 17.72
CA ALA A 99 -27.11 39.51 16.68
C ALA A 99 -25.67 40.07 16.55
N GLY A 100 -25.30 40.43 15.32
CA GLY A 100 -24.30 41.47 15.05
C GLY A 100 -23.08 41.01 14.25
N TYR A 101 -23.21 40.94 12.91
CA TYR A 101 -22.04 41.00 12.03
C TYR A 101 -21.83 42.43 11.56
N GLY A 102 -21.13 43.20 12.40
CA GLY A 102 -20.45 44.43 12.03
C GLY A 102 -18.94 44.19 12.01
N GLY A 103 -18.34 44.40 10.84
CA GLY A 103 -16.93 44.72 10.56
C GLY A 103 -15.81 44.18 11.47
N LYS A 104 -14.90 43.41 10.87
CA LYS A 104 -13.49 43.82 10.72
C LYS A 104 -12.75 42.85 9.81
N GLU A 105 -12.44 43.31 8.60
CA GLU A 105 -11.35 42.77 7.80
C GLU A 105 -10.04 43.01 8.57
N VAL A 106 -9.49 41.97 9.18
CA VAL A 106 -8.14 42.00 9.73
C VAL A 106 -7.23 41.26 8.77
N GLY A 107 -6.52 42.06 7.97
CA GLY A 107 -5.13 41.86 7.59
C GLY A 107 -4.72 40.45 7.21
N ALA A 108 -4.76 40.18 5.90
CA ALA A 108 -3.92 39.19 5.27
C ALA A 108 -2.44 39.47 5.60
N GLY A 109 -1.89 38.73 6.56
CA GLY A 109 -0.45 38.66 6.80
C GLY A 109 0.24 37.89 5.67
N PRO A 110 1.42 38.34 5.20
CA PRO A 110 2.10 37.75 4.06
C PRO A 110 2.69 36.38 4.43
N GLY A 111 2.13 35.35 3.78
CA GLY A 111 2.86 34.19 3.26
C GLY A 111 4.04 33.69 4.08
N THR A 112 3.77 33.11 5.26
CA THR A 112 4.63 32.03 5.74
C THR A 112 4.41 30.85 4.81
N GLY A 113 5.25 30.79 3.78
CA GLY A 113 5.37 29.69 2.85
C GLY A 113 5.77 28.42 3.59
N ARG A 114 4.81 27.81 4.28
CA ARG A 114 4.86 26.42 4.67
C ARG A 114 4.73 25.63 3.37
N ARG A 115 5.87 25.40 2.68
CA ARG A 115 6.06 24.27 1.76
C ARG A 115 5.89 22.98 2.57
N GLY A 116 4.66 22.72 2.98
CA GLY A 116 4.27 21.54 3.73
C GLY A 116 4.15 20.37 2.77
N GLY A 117 5.17 19.51 2.75
CA GLY A 117 4.94 18.07 2.81
C GLY A 117 4.17 17.40 1.67
N ASN A 118 4.31 17.82 0.41
CA ASN A 118 3.86 17.01 -0.74
C ASN A 118 4.60 15.65 -0.87
N GLY A 119 5.59 15.38 -0.01
CA GLY A 119 6.31 14.10 0.06
C GLY A 119 5.58 12.96 0.78
N GLY A 120 4.50 13.21 1.54
CA GLY A 120 3.90 12.18 2.41
C GLY A 120 3.21 11.04 1.66
N ILE A 121 2.42 11.36 0.62
CA ILE A 121 1.58 10.36 -0.07
C ILE A 121 2.41 9.55 -1.09
N LEU A 122 3.36 10.21 -1.78
CA LEU A 122 4.26 9.53 -2.73
C LEU A 122 5.29 8.64 -2.00
N SER A 123 5.85 9.12 -0.88
CA SER A 123 6.74 8.32 -0.04
C SER A 123 6.05 7.04 0.45
N SER A 124 4.78 7.15 0.86
CA SER A 124 4.03 5.99 1.35
C SER A 124 3.77 4.95 0.26
N LEU A 125 3.31 5.35 -0.94
CA LEU A 125 3.03 4.40 -2.03
C LEU A 125 4.29 3.68 -2.54
N PHE A 126 5.39 4.43 -2.71
CA PHE A 126 6.66 3.84 -3.14
C PHE A 126 7.19 2.83 -2.10
N ALA A 127 7.10 3.17 -0.81
CA ALA A 127 7.46 2.26 0.25
C ALA A 127 6.64 0.95 0.16
N HIS A 128 5.32 1.03 -0.03
CA HIS A 128 4.48 -0.17 -0.19
C HIS A 128 4.89 -1.01 -1.40
N LEU A 129 5.16 -0.40 -2.55
CA LEU A 129 5.62 -1.10 -3.75
C LEU A 129 6.97 -1.78 -3.52
N ALA A 130 7.94 -1.08 -2.92
CA ALA A 130 9.25 -1.66 -2.61
C ALA A 130 9.12 -2.86 -1.66
N PHE A 131 8.27 -2.76 -0.62
CA PHE A 131 8.01 -3.86 0.31
C PHE A 131 7.33 -5.06 -0.35
N LEU A 132 6.34 -4.81 -1.21
CA LEU A 132 5.67 -5.88 -1.97
C LEU A 132 6.63 -6.54 -2.97
N ALA A 133 7.51 -5.77 -3.62
CA ALA A 133 8.52 -6.29 -4.54
C ALA A 133 9.54 -7.17 -3.82
N ILE A 134 10.05 -6.75 -2.65
CA ILE A 134 10.96 -7.57 -1.83
C ILE A 134 10.28 -8.87 -1.42
N THR A 135 9.04 -8.78 -0.96
CA THR A 135 8.25 -9.95 -0.54
C THR A 135 8.01 -10.90 -1.70
N TRP A 136 7.71 -10.36 -2.88
CA TRP A 136 7.56 -11.14 -4.11
C TRP A 136 8.86 -11.85 -4.49
N CYS A 137 10.01 -11.18 -4.43
CA CYS A 137 11.32 -11.79 -4.69
C CYS A 137 11.64 -12.93 -3.72
N ILE A 138 11.36 -12.74 -2.42
CA ILE A 138 11.56 -13.77 -1.39
C ILE A 138 10.71 -15.01 -1.70
N TRP A 139 9.43 -14.83 -2.03
CA TRP A 139 8.54 -15.96 -2.35
C TRP A 139 8.86 -16.63 -3.69
N PHE A 140 9.30 -15.87 -4.68
CA PHE A 140 9.77 -16.42 -5.95
C PHE A 140 10.98 -17.34 -5.72
N ALA A 141 11.96 -16.87 -4.93
CA ALA A 141 13.11 -17.68 -4.56
C ALA A 141 12.68 -18.93 -3.75
N ALA A 142 11.72 -18.81 -2.83
CA ALA A 142 11.22 -19.94 -2.05
C ALA A 142 10.57 -21.00 -2.94
N ALA A 143 9.72 -20.58 -3.87
CA ALA A 143 9.06 -21.46 -4.83
C ALA A 143 10.08 -22.21 -5.71
N VAL A 144 11.05 -21.50 -6.29
CA VAL A 144 12.10 -22.11 -7.13
C VAL A 144 12.94 -23.12 -6.33
N VAL A 145 13.33 -22.76 -5.11
CA VAL A 145 14.16 -23.60 -4.22
C VAL A 145 13.41 -24.89 -3.83
N LEU A 146 12.10 -24.80 -3.59
CA LEU A 146 11.23 -25.95 -3.34
C LEU A 146 11.06 -26.79 -4.61
N THR A 147 10.72 -26.20 -5.76
CA THR A 147 10.56 -26.96 -7.01
C THR A 147 11.85 -27.69 -7.43
N HIS A 148 13.03 -27.11 -7.18
CA HIS A 148 14.30 -27.81 -7.40
C HIS A 148 14.52 -28.99 -6.43
N MET A 149 13.91 -29.01 -5.23
CA MET A 149 13.94 -30.21 -4.36
C MET A 149 13.15 -31.35 -4.95
N LEU A 150 12.00 -31.05 -5.56
CA LEU A 150 11.08 -32.06 -6.07
C LEU A 150 11.49 -32.60 -7.45
N GLY A 151 12.43 -31.94 -8.14
CA GLY A 151 13.03 -32.46 -9.37
C GLY A 151 12.06 -32.63 -10.54
N GLY A 152 10.90 -31.96 -10.52
CA GLY A 152 9.94 -31.98 -11.63
C GLY A 152 8.79 -32.99 -11.52
N GLY A 153 8.56 -33.60 -10.35
CA GLY A 153 7.34 -34.40 -10.09
C GLY A 153 7.64 -35.68 -9.31
N VAL A 154 7.49 -35.63 -7.99
CA VAL A 154 7.80 -36.76 -7.10
C VAL A 154 6.56 -37.60 -6.79
N ASN A 155 6.61 -38.87 -7.17
CA ASN A 155 5.67 -39.88 -6.71
C ASN A 155 6.04 -40.29 -5.28
N CYS A 156 5.30 -39.82 -4.27
CA CYS A 156 5.51 -40.17 -2.85
C CYS A 156 5.21 -41.66 -2.50
N GLY A 157 5.11 -42.56 -3.48
CA GLY A 157 4.75 -43.98 -3.32
C GLY A 157 5.92 -44.97 -3.44
N LEU A 158 7.08 -44.54 -3.93
CA LEU A 158 8.30 -45.36 -3.99
C LEU A 158 9.07 -45.24 -2.65
N PRO A 159 9.99 -46.17 -2.32
CA PRO A 159 10.88 -46.05 -1.16
C PRO A 159 11.82 -44.84 -1.36
N ASN A 160 11.27 -43.67 -1.09
CA ASN A 160 11.90 -42.39 -1.36
C ASN A 160 12.77 -41.97 -0.18
N PRO A 161 13.89 -41.28 -0.42
CA PRO A 161 14.75 -40.77 0.64
C PRO A 161 14.10 -39.67 1.50
N PHE A 162 12.94 -39.13 1.10
CA PHE A 162 12.29 -38.02 1.78
C PHE A 162 11.25 -38.48 2.81
N ALA A 163 11.56 -38.34 4.10
CA ALA A 163 10.68 -38.73 5.20
C ALA A 163 9.34 -37.95 5.27
N TYR A 164 9.19 -36.83 4.54
CA TYR A 164 8.01 -35.94 4.59
C TYR A 164 7.53 -35.48 3.21
N CYS A 165 7.62 -36.33 2.18
CA CYS A 165 7.27 -36.01 0.79
C CYS A 165 5.92 -35.30 0.64
N ARG A 166 4.84 -35.82 1.26
CA ARG A 166 3.49 -35.25 1.14
C ARG A 166 3.38 -33.81 1.66
N VAL A 167 4.08 -33.50 2.77
CA VAL A 167 4.07 -32.16 3.37
C VAL A 167 4.86 -31.19 2.50
N ILE A 168 6.00 -31.63 1.96
CA ILE A 168 6.83 -30.80 1.07
C ILE A 168 6.09 -30.45 -0.23
N VAL A 169 5.37 -31.42 -0.84
CA VAL A 169 4.52 -31.17 -2.01
C VAL A 169 3.42 -30.15 -1.69
N ALA A 170 2.80 -30.25 -0.51
CA ALA A 170 1.79 -29.27 -0.10
C ALA A 170 2.39 -27.86 0.06
N MET A 171 3.59 -27.75 0.65
CA MET A 171 4.30 -26.47 0.80
C MET A 171 4.70 -25.86 -0.54
N GLU A 172 5.09 -26.68 -1.52
CA GLU A 172 5.35 -26.21 -2.88
C GLU A 172 4.10 -25.57 -3.50
N ALA A 173 2.97 -26.28 -3.46
CA ALA A 173 1.72 -25.77 -4.03
C ALA A 173 1.29 -24.45 -3.35
N LEU A 174 1.37 -24.38 -2.03
CA LEU A 174 1.04 -23.19 -1.27
C LEU A 174 1.99 -22.01 -1.57
N ALA A 175 3.29 -22.27 -1.78
CA ALA A 175 4.24 -21.24 -2.18
C ALA A 175 3.90 -20.64 -3.56
N TRP A 176 3.52 -21.47 -4.54
CA TRP A 176 3.06 -20.99 -5.85
C TRP A 176 1.74 -20.22 -5.77
N ILE A 177 0.79 -20.66 -4.95
CA ILE A 177 -0.48 -19.94 -4.73
C ILE A 177 -0.21 -18.57 -4.10
N LEU A 178 0.65 -18.49 -3.09
CA LEU A 178 1.07 -17.22 -2.48
C LEU A 178 1.76 -16.30 -3.48
N LEU A 179 2.63 -16.87 -4.33
CA LEU A 179 3.30 -16.11 -5.38
C LEU A 179 2.29 -15.48 -6.35
N VAL A 180 1.29 -16.26 -6.82
CA VAL A 180 0.22 -15.75 -7.68
C VAL A 180 -0.59 -14.65 -6.98
N LEU A 181 -0.99 -14.85 -5.72
CA LEU A 181 -1.71 -13.82 -4.97
C LEU A 181 -0.88 -12.53 -4.78
N LEU A 182 0.43 -12.67 -4.52
CA LEU A 182 1.35 -11.53 -4.41
C LEU A 182 1.53 -10.80 -5.74
N THR A 183 1.61 -11.51 -6.87
CA THR A 183 1.65 -10.86 -8.20
C THR A 183 0.39 -10.04 -8.47
N PHE A 184 -0.78 -10.59 -8.14
CA PHE A 184 -2.04 -9.89 -8.29
C PHE A 184 -2.11 -8.65 -7.38
N ALA A 185 -1.69 -8.79 -6.12
CA ALA A 185 -1.62 -7.66 -5.19
C ALA A 185 -0.66 -6.57 -5.70
N MET A 186 0.52 -6.94 -6.20
CA MET A 186 1.48 -6.02 -6.79
C MET A 186 0.91 -5.29 -8.01
N LEU A 187 0.26 -6.02 -8.93
CA LEU A 187 -0.40 -5.46 -10.11
C LEU A 187 -1.45 -4.42 -9.70
N VAL A 188 -2.30 -4.75 -8.73
CA VAL A 188 -3.37 -3.87 -8.25
C VAL A 188 -2.81 -2.58 -7.62
N VAL A 189 -1.72 -2.68 -6.85
CA VAL A 189 -1.06 -1.50 -6.27
C VAL A 189 -0.35 -0.68 -7.36
N MET A 190 0.27 -1.34 -8.33
CA MET A 190 0.92 -0.69 -9.46
C MET A 190 -0.08 0.09 -10.33
N VAL A 191 -1.23 -0.51 -10.67
CA VAL A 191 -2.31 0.18 -11.40
C VAL A 191 -2.82 1.40 -10.63
N ARG A 192 -2.97 1.30 -9.30
CA ARG A 192 -3.31 2.45 -8.45
C ARG A 192 -2.24 3.53 -8.45
N ALA A 193 -0.97 3.15 -8.38
CA ALA A 193 0.14 4.08 -8.45
C ALA A 193 0.14 4.82 -9.81
N CYS A 194 0.04 4.10 -10.92
CA CYS A 194 -0.01 4.66 -12.27
C CYS A 194 -1.20 5.60 -12.47
N THR A 195 -2.42 5.16 -12.11
CA THR A 195 -3.64 5.98 -12.25
C THR A 195 -3.59 7.24 -11.39
N SER A 196 -3.01 7.17 -10.19
CA SER A 196 -2.81 8.35 -9.34
C SER A 196 -1.81 9.36 -9.94
N GLY A 197 -0.77 8.87 -10.63
CA GLY A 197 0.19 9.70 -11.34
C GLY A 197 -0.42 10.39 -12.56
N ILE A 198 -1.17 9.64 -13.37
CA ILE A 198 -1.82 10.16 -14.59
C ILE A 198 -2.82 11.28 -14.24
N ARG A 199 -3.64 11.11 -13.18
CA ARG A 199 -4.59 12.16 -12.76
C ARG A 199 -3.91 13.48 -12.40
N ARG A 200 -2.71 13.43 -11.82
CA ARG A 200 -1.94 14.64 -11.47
C ARG A 200 -1.33 15.31 -12.70
N ALA A 201 -0.91 14.52 -13.70
CA ALA A 201 -0.39 15.07 -14.95
C ALA A 201 -1.46 15.81 -15.76
N GLY A 202 -2.71 15.32 -15.77
CA GLY A 202 -3.82 15.96 -16.49
C GLY A 202 -4.25 17.32 -15.95
N HIS A 203 -4.11 17.56 -14.64
CA HIS A 203 -4.47 18.86 -14.02
C HIS A 203 -3.48 19.99 -14.34
N GLY A 204 -2.24 19.67 -14.75
CA GLY A 204 -1.21 20.67 -15.07
C GLY A 204 -1.35 21.30 -16.45
N LEU A 205 -2.11 20.67 -17.37
CA LEU A 205 -2.24 21.12 -18.76
C LEU A 205 -3.43 22.07 -18.99
N HIS A 206 -4.35 22.21 -18.02
CA HIS A 206 -5.54 23.07 -18.15
C HIS A 206 -5.38 24.45 -17.48
N GLY A 207 -4.20 24.75 -16.91
CA GLY A 207 -3.92 26.00 -16.18
C GLY A 207 -2.85 26.91 -16.80
N THR A 208 -2.20 26.50 -17.91
CA THR A 208 -1.11 27.27 -18.54
C THR A 208 -1.55 28.01 -19.82
N GLY A 209 -2.86 28.20 -20.02
CA GLY A 209 -3.43 28.78 -21.23
C GLY A 209 -4.42 29.93 -21.02
N SER A 210 -4.28 30.76 -19.97
CA SER A 210 -5.03 32.02 -19.87
C SER A 210 -4.40 32.98 -18.86
N GLY A 211 -3.26 33.57 -19.21
CA GLY A 211 -2.61 34.59 -18.38
C GLY A 211 -1.46 35.35 -19.04
N ALA A 212 -1.25 35.18 -20.34
CA ALA A 212 -0.34 36.00 -21.13
C ALA A 212 -1.16 36.68 -22.23
N ALA A 213 -1.08 38.01 -22.29
CA ALA A 213 -1.66 38.90 -23.30
C ALA A 213 -3.13 39.37 -23.11
N ALA A 214 -3.38 40.08 -22.02
CA ALA A 214 -4.14 41.33 -22.06
C ALA A 214 -3.40 42.24 -21.06
N GLY A 215 -2.43 43.05 -21.47
CA GLY A 215 -2.76 44.26 -22.22
C GLY A 215 -3.48 45.22 -21.29
N ASP A 216 -2.77 45.76 -20.29
CA ASP A 216 -3.21 46.93 -19.50
C ASP A 216 -2.67 48.19 -20.20
N PRO A 217 -3.46 48.90 -21.02
CA PRO A 217 -3.12 50.25 -21.46
C PRO A 217 -3.86 51.27 -20.60
N ALA A 218 -3.41 51.53 -19.37
CA ALA A 218 -3.89 52.70 -18.64
C ALA A 218 -2.94 53.10 -17.51
N LEU A 219 -1.79 53.62 -17.91
CA LEU A 219 -1.08 54.63 -17.16
C LEU A 219 -1.99 55.87 -17.04
N ALA A 220 -2.76 55.98 -15.95
CA ALA A 220 -3.45 57.22 -15.59
C ALA A 220 -2.58 57.98 -14.56
N PRO A 221 -2.05 59.17 -14.89
CA PRO A 221 -1.25 59.96 -13.96
C PRO A 221 -2.10 60.67 -12.90
N ALA A 222 -1.63 60.54 -11.66
CA ALA A 222 -1.66 61.49 -10.53
C ALA A 222 -2.76 62.57 -10.46
N ALA A 223 -3.61 62.47 -9.43
CA ALA A 223 -4.33 63.62 -8.86
C ALA A 223 -3.53 64.23 -7.70
N PRO A 224 -3.29 65.56 -7.67
CA PRO A 224 -2.58 66.23 -6.58
C PRO A 224 -3.46 66.44 -5.33
N PRO A 225 -2.85 66.57 -4.13
CA PRO A 225 -3.58 66.81 -2.88
C PRO A 225 -4.21 68.20 -2.84
N ALA A 226 -5.47 68.25 -2.40
CA ALA A 226 -6.22 69.49 -2.19
C ALA A 226 -5.58 70.34 -1.07
N ALA A 227 -5.20 71.56 -1.43
CA ALA A 227 -4.77 72.59 -0.48
C ALA A 227 -5.95 73.04 0.39
N SER A 228 -5.76 73.02 1.71
CA SER A 228 -6.66 73.70 2.64
C SER A 228 -6.50 75.22 2.48
N ARG A 229 -7.63 75.92 2.40
CA ARG A 229 -7.71 77.38 2.52
C ARG A 229 -8.62 77.69 3.71
N VAL A 230 -8.00 78.42 4.65
CA VAL A 230 -8.55 79.28 5.72
C VAL A 230 -9.35 78.59 6.81
#